data_AF-A0A087D3T4-F1
#
_entry.id   AF-A0A087D3T4-F1
#
_cell.length_a   1.000
_cell.length_b   1.000
_cell.length_c   1.000
_cell.angle_alpha   90.00
_cell.angle_beta   90.00
_cell.angle_gamma   90.00
#
_symmetry.space_group_name_H-M   'P 1'
#
loop_
_entity.id
_entity.type
_entity.pdbx_description
1 polymer ?
#
loop_
_entity_poly.entity_id
_entity_poly.type
_entity_poly.pdbx_seq_one_letter_code
_entity_poly.pdbx_strand_id
1 'polypeptide(L)'
;MDLPSRLVDEDPTILPSAHREKKHGEPPISDTDILHVYRYGIEIGVNTQRDPPTHMIVGTGTSGAVLYEIGVIERSWIPEMREHVIVHAMRARLAYEMIWMTLQYSNGDHNGV
;
A
#
# COMPACT_ATOMS: atom_id res chain seq x y z
N MET A 1 -9.39 -10.65 10.92
CA MET A 1 -7.94 -10.65 11.12
C MET A 1 -7.53 -9.20 11.15
N ASP A 2 -7.23 -8.69 12.34
CA ASP A 2 -6.82 -7.31 12.54
C ASP A 2 -5.49 -7.09 11.84
N LEU A 3 -5.45 -6.12 10.92
CA LEU A 3 -4.19 -5.50 10.52
C LEU A 3 -3.47 -5.11 11.82
N PRO A 4 -2.15 -5.38 11.97
CA PRO A 4 -1.42 -4.93 13.13
C PRO A 4 -1.58 -3.42 13.24
N SER A 5 -2.44 -3.05 14.19
CA SER A 5 -2.88 -1.70 14.38
C SER A 5 -1.70 -0.94 14.97
N ARG A 6 -1.26 0.08 14.23
CA ARG A 6 -1.07 1.40 14.80
C ARG A 6 0.09 1.54 15.80
N LEU A 7 1.29 1.10 15.42
CA LEU A 7 2.54 1.47 16.09
C LEU A 7 3.71 1.51 15.09
N VAL A 8 3.57 2.37 14.09
CA VAL A 8 4.73 3.14 13.62
C VAL A 8 4.21 4.57 13.51
N ASP A 9 4.44 5.39 14.53
CA ASP A 9 4.22 6.85 14.46
C ASP A 9 5.20 7.52 13.47
N GLU A 10 6.08 6.72 12.86
CA GLU A 10 7.04 7.13 11.84
C GLU A 10 6.52 6.76 10.44
N ASP A 11 6.75 7.68 9.50
CA ASP A 11 6.50 7.41 8.09
C ASP A 11 7.35 6.23 7.61
N PRO A 12 6.80 5.32 6.79
CA PRO A 12 7.54 4.18 6.29
C PRO A 12 8.69 4.65 5.40
N THR A 13 9.79 3.90 5.40
CA THR A 13 10.91 4.18 4.51
C THR A 13 10.53 3.85 3.07
N ILE A 14 10.55 4.85 2.19
CA ILE A 14 10.31 4.65 0.75
C ILE A 14 11.65 4.37 0.07
N LEU A 15 11.82 3.16 -0.46
CA LEU A 15 13.04 2.84 -1.20
C LEU A 15 13.04 3.56 -2.55
N PRO A 16 14.20 4.01 -3.06
CA PRO A 16 14.31 4.51 -4.44
C PRO A 16 13.85 3.48 -5.48
N SER A 17 13.88 2.19 -5.14
CA SER A 17 13.36 1.12 -5.98
C SER A 17 11.84 1.11 -6.10
N ALA A 18 11.11 1.69 -5.15
CA ALA A 18 9.65 1.76 -5.19
C ALA A 18 9.16 2.54 -6.41
N HIS A 19 9.90 3.55 -6.83
CA HIS A 19 9.58 4.39 -7.99
C HIS A 19 10.04 3.79 -9.34
N ARG A 20 10.67 2.60 -9.34
CA ARG A 20 11.34 2.08 -10.54
C ARG A 20 10.40 1.54 -11.61
N GLU A 21 9.16 1.18 -11.29
CA GLU A 21 8.19 0.77 -12.32
C GLU A 21 7.70 1.98 -13.12
N LYS A 22 8.58 2.50 -13.98
CA LYS A 22 8.18 3.31 -15.13
C LYS A 22 7.41 2.43 -16.09
N LYS A 23 6.10 2.27 -15.89
CA LYS A 23 5.23 1.85 -16.98
C LYS A 23 5.20 2.98 -18.00
N HIS A 24 5.66 2.70 -19.22
CA HIS A 24 5.37 3.49 -20.43
C HIS A 24 5.56 5.01 -20.31
N GLY A 25 6.68 5.48 -19.76
CA GLY A 25 6.99 6.92 -19.74
C GLY A 25 6.14 7.75 -18.78
N GLU A 26 5.32 7.11 -17.93
CA GLU A 26 4.62 7.82 -16.84
C GLU A 26 5.65 8.36 -15.83
N PRO A 27 5.42 9.57 -15.28
CA PRO A 27 6.24 10.09 -14.21
C PRO A 27 6.15 9.18 -12.97
N PRO A 28 7.23 9.08 -12.18
CA PRO A 28 7.18 8.41 -10.90
C PRO A 28 6.05 8.94 -10.02
N ILE A 29 5.43 8.06 -9.23
CA ILE A 29 4.45 8.48 -8.23
C ILE A 29 5.16 9.30 -7.17
N SER A 30 4.50 10.37 -6.72
CA SER A 30 5.02 11.23 -5.66
C SER A 30 5.04 10.51 -4.32
N ASP A 31 6.04 10.78 -3.48
CA ASP A 31 6.14 10.26 -2.12
C ASP A 31 4.87 10.59 -1.31
N THR A 32 4.32 11.80 -1.51
CA THR A 32 3.08 12.22 -0.84
C THR A 32 1.90 11.31 -1.19
N ASP A 33 1.74 10.92 -2.47
CA ASP A 33 0.68 10.00 -2.87
C ASP A 33 0.93 8.58 -2.36
N ILE A 34 2.19 8.13 -2.36
CA ILE A 34 2.58 6.84 -1.78
C ILE A 34 2.23 6.78 -0.29
N LEU A 35 2.60 7.81 0.48
CA LEU A 35 2.29 7.92 1.90
C LEU A 35 0.79 8.05 2.15
N HIS A 36 0.06 8.73 1.28
CA HIS A 36 -1.39 8.81 1.35
C HIS A 36 -2.03 7.42 1.21
N VAL A 37 -1.58 6.63 0.22
CA VAL A 37 -2.06 5.24 0.06
C VAL A 37 -1.64 4.35 1.22
N TYR A 38 -0.43 4.51 1.76
CA TYR A 38 -0.01 3.77 2.94
C TYR A 38 -0.91 4.05 4.15
N ARG A 39 -1.33 5.31 4.35
CA ARG A 39 -2.15 5.72 5.50
C ARG A 39 -3.63 5.38 5.35
N TYR A 40 -4.17 5.44 4.14
CA TYR A 40 -5.63 5.38 3.91
C TYR A 40 -6.08 4.29 2.93
N GLY A 41 -5.14 3.54 2.37
CA GLY A 41 -5.43 2.43 1.46
C GLY A 41 -5.98 1.21 2.17
N ILE A 42 -6.40 0.23 1.37
CA ILE A 42 -6.91 -1.07 1.81
C ILE A 42 -5.88 -2.13 1.44
N GLU A 43 -5.51 -2.97 2.39
CA GLU A 43 -4.74 -4.17 2.09
C GLU A 43 -5.60 -5.16 1.30
N ILE A 44 -5.20 -5.44 0.07
CA ILE A 44 -5.92 -6.35 -0.84
C ILE A 44 -5.37 -7.78 -0.81
N GLY A 45 -4.22 -7.98 -0.17
CA GLY A 45 -3.60 -9.29 -0.01
C GLY A 45 -2.13 -9.24 0.36
N VAL A 46 -1.58 -10.39 0.72
CA VAL A 46 -0.18 -10.57 1.12
C VAL A 46 0.47 -11.61 0.23
N ASN A 47 1.56 -11.25 -0.42
CA ASN A 47 2.40 -12.19 -1.15
C ASN A 47 3.39 -12.85 -0.18
N THR A 48 3.02 -14.03 0.31
CA THR A 48 3.81 -14.85 1.23
C THR A 48 4.89 -15.69 0.55
N GLN A 49 4.96 -15.68 -0.79
CA GLN A 49 6.02 -16.38 -1.53
C GLN A 49 7.34 -15.58 -1.56
N ARG A 50 7.31 -14.32 -1.13
CA ARG A 50 8.49 -13.47 -0.97
C ARG A 50 8.95 -13.51 0.49
N ASP A 51 10.26 -13.38 0.68
CA ASP A 51 10.86 -13.24 2.01
C ASP A 51 11.63 -11.91 2.08
N PRO A 52 11.17 -10.93 2.89
CA PRO A 52 9.95 -10.97 3.71
C PRO A 52 8.64 -10.92 2.88
N PRO A 53 7.50 -11.37 3.44
CA PRO A 53 6.20 -11.24 2.80
C PRO A 53 5.90 -9.79 2.38
N THR A 54 5.28 -9.63 1.21
CA THR A 54 4.91 -8.29 0.71
C THR A 54 3.42 -8.06 0.83
N HIS A 55 3.02 -7.08 1.63
CA HIS A 55 1.67 -6.60 1.78
C HIS A 55 1.32 -5.67 0.62
N MET A 56 0.23 -5.97 -0.09
CA MET A 56 -0.24 -5.16 -1.21
C MET A 56 -1.38 -4.26 -0.74
N ILE A 57 -1.14 -2.95 -0.79
CA ILE A 57 -2.11 -1.94 -0.37
C ILE A 57 -2.52 -1.13 -1.59
N VAL A 58 -3.82 -0.89 -1.72
CA VAL A 58 -4.39 -0.13 -2.83
C VAL A 58 -5.22 1.02 -2.29
N GLY A 59 -5.08 2.19 -2.88
CA GLY A 59 -5.81 3.38 -2.46
C GLY A 59 -5.63 4.54 -3.42
N THR A 60 -6.39 5.61 -3.20
CA THR A 60 -6.24 6.82 -4.00
C THR A 60 -5.04 7.62 -3.53
N GLY A 61 -4.39 8.33 -4.45
CA GLY A 61 -3.46 9.41 -4.07
C GLY A 61 -4.20 10.58 -3.39
N THR A 62 -3.44 11.61 -3.05
CA THR A 62 -3.92 12.82 -2.37
C THR A 62 -5.03 13.56 -3.14
N SER A 63 -5.02 13.47 -4.48
CA SER A 63 -6.04 14.08 -5.33
C SER A 63 -7.38 13.33 -5.35
N GLY A 64 -7.41 12.07 -4.90
CA GLY A 64 -8.57 11.18 -5.03
C GLY A 64 -8.83 10.66 -6.45
N ALA A 65 -8.12 11.14 -7.47
CA ALA A 65 -8.45 10.87 -8.88
C ALA A 65 -7.82 9.60 -9.44
N VAL A 66 -6.69 9.16 -8.88
CA VAL A 66 -5.92 8.02 -9.39
C VAL A 66 -5.74 6.99 -8.29
N LEU A 67 -6.00 5.73 -8.63
CA LEU A 67 -5.73 4.60 -7.76
C LEU A 67 -4.29 4.11 -7.95
N TYR A 68 -3.59 3.93 -6.84
CA TYR A 68 -2.24 3.39 -6.81
C TYR A 68 -2.22 2.10 -6.00
N GLU A 69 -1.30 1.22 -6.37
CA GLU A 69 -0.92 0.07 -5.57
C GLU A 69 0.49 0.30 -5.02
N ILE A 70 0.70 -0.07 -3.76
CA ILE A 70 2.00 -0.07 -3.11
C ILE A 70 2.28 -1.45 -2.53
N GLY A 71 3.55 -1.84 -2.54
CA GLY A 71 4.05 -3.03 -1.87
C GLY A 71 4.84 -2.63 -0.62
N VAL A 72 4.41 -3.12 0.53
CA VAL A 72 5.02 -2.86 1.83
C VAL A 72 5.60 -4.16 2.37
N ILE A 73 6.82 -4.10 2.88
CA ILE A 73 7.41 -5.19 3.66
C ILE A 73 7.63 -4.73 5.09
N GLU A 74 7.54 -5.67 6.02
CA GLU A 74 7.98 -5.45 7.40
C GLU A 74 9.40 -6.01 7.54
N ARG A 75 10.34 -5.15 7.97
CA ARG A 75 11.73 -5.54 8.23
C ARG A 75 12.02 -5.43 9.72
N SER A 76 12.62 -6.47 10.29
CA SER A 76 13.12 -6.42 11.67
C SER A 76 14.64 -6.27 11.66
N TRP A 77 15.15 -5.23 12.31
CA TRP A 77 16.60 -4.99 12.44
C TRP A 77 17.17 -5.59 13.73
N ILE A 78 16.38 -5.54 14.80
CA ILE A 78 16.61 -6.20 16.09
C ILE A 78 15.25 -6.75 16.56
N PRO A 79 15.23 -7.79 17.43
CA PRO A 79 13.99 -8.19 18.10
C PRO A 79 13.35 -6.94 18.71
N GLU A 80 12.05 -6.72 18.45
CA GLU A 80 11.23 -5.57 18.89
C GLU A 80 11.28 -4.31 18.01
N MET A 81 12.24 -4.15 17.08
CA MET A 81 12.23 -3.04 16.13
C MET A 81 11.77 -3.52 14.75
N ARG A 82 10.54 -3.15 14.40
CA ARG A 82 9.90 -3.45 13.11
C ARG A 82 9.73 -2.16 12.34
N GLU A 83 10.26 -2.13 11.13
CA GLU A 83 10.18 -1.00 10.22
C GLU A 83 9.34 -1.40 8.99
N HIS A 84 8.40 -0.54 8.61
CA HIS A 84 7.69 -0.68 7.35
C HIS A 84 8.49 -0.02 6.22
N VAL A 85 8.72 -0.78 5.16
CA VAL A 85 9.51 -0.35 4.02
C VAL A 85 8.66 -0.49 2.75
N ILE A 86 8.50 0.61 2.02
CA ILE A 86 7.80 0.62 0.74
C ILE A 86 8.80 0.24 -0.35
N VAL A 87 8.55 -0.89 -0.99
CA VAL A 87 9.44 -1.51 -1.99
C VAL A 87 8.93 -1.37 -3.42
N HIS A 88 7.67 -0.98 -3.59
CA HIS A 88 6.95 -0.92 -4.86
C HIS A 88 5.86 0.14 -4.78
N ALA A 89 5.74 0.96 -5.81
CA ALA A 89 4.61 1.88 -6.01
C ALA A 89 4.34 2.04 -7.51
N MET A 90 3.09 1.81 -7.92
CA MET A 90 2.65 2.03 -9.30
C MET A 90 1.15 2.36 -9.36
N ARG A 91 0.64 2.80 -10.51
CA ARG A 91 -0.81 2.85 -10.74
C ARG A 91 -1.40 1.45 -10.58
N ALA A 92 -2.52 1.36 -9.88
CA ALA A 92 -3.13 0.08 -9.58
C ALA A 92 -3.41 -0.71 -10.87
N ARG A 93 -3.08 -2.00 -10.87
CA ARG A 93 -3.43 -2.90 -11.96
C ARG A 93 -4.94 -3.17 -11.89
N LEU A 94 -5.58 -3.32 -13.05
CA LEU A 94 -7.04 -3.55 -13.13
C LEU A 94 -7.55 -4.64 -12.17
N ALA A 95 -6.81 -5.75 -12.04
CA ALA A 95 -7.18 -6.82 -11.11
C ALA A 95 -7.25 -6.35 -9.65
N TYR A 96 -6.33 -5.48 -9.23
CA TYR A 96 -6.27 -4.92 -7.88
C TYR A 96 -7.28 -3.80 -7.68
N GLU A 97 -7.55 -2.99 -8.72
CA GLU A 97 -8.65 -2.03 -8.71
C GLU A 97 -10.00 -2.73 -8.44
N MET A 98 -10.25 -3.87 -9.10
CA MET A 98 -11.47 -4.65 -8.91
C MET A 98 -11.61 -5.19 -7.48
N ILE A 99 -10.51 -5.69 -6.89
CA ILE A 99 -10.52 -6.15 -5.49
C ILE A 99 -10.79 -4.97 -4.56
N TRP A 100 -10.08 -3.85 -4.74
CA TRP A 100 -10.25 -2.65 -3.93
C TRP A 100 -11.68 -2.12 -3.98
N MET A 101 -12.30 -2.04 -5.17
CA MET A 101 -13.70 -1.62 -5.30
C MET A 101 -14.64 -2.57 -4.55
N THR A 102 -14.45 -3.88 -4.70
CA THR A 102 -15.28 -4.88 -4.01
C THR A 102 -15.19 -4.72 -2.49
N LEU A 103 -13.98 -4.55 -1.96
CA LEU A 103 -13.74 -4.35 -0.52
C LEU A 103 -14.28 -3.02 0.00
N GLN A 104 -14.19 -1.94 -0.81
CA GLN A 104 -14.75 -0.65 -0.44
C GLN A 104 -16.27 -0.72 -0.26
N TYR A 105 -16.98 -1.33 -1.22
CA TYR A 105 -18.43 -1.46 -1.14
C TYR A 105 -18.85 -2.37 0.02
N SER A 106 -18.12 -3.45 0.30
CA SER A 106 -18.42 -4.30 1.46
C SER A 106 -18.22 -3.61 2.81
N ASN A 107 -17.29 -2.65 2.90
CA ASN A 107 -17.07 -1.88 4.12
C ASN A 107 -18.09 -0.73 4.28
N GLY A 108 -18.63 -0.21 3.17
CA GLY A 108 -19.68 0.82 3.18
C GLY A 108 -21.03 0.34 3.73
N ASP A 109 -21.35 -0.94 3.54
CA ASP A 109 -22.63 -1.53 4.00
C ASP A 109 -22.71 -1.74 5.53
N HIS A 110 -21.59 -1.60 6.27
CA HIS A 110 -21.57 -1.82 7.72
C HIS A 110 -21.83 -0.56 8.58
N ASN A 111 -21.95 0.63 7.97
CA ASN A 111 -22.17 1.91 8.69
C ASN A 111 -23.55 2.54 8.39
N GLY A 112 -24.50 1.77 7.87
CA GLY A 112 -25.86 2.20 7.60
C GLY A 112 -26.89 1.56 8.54
N VAL A 113 -26.80 1.80 9.85
CA VAL A 113 -27.90 1.58 10.82
C VAL A 113 -27.93 2.68 11.86
#